data_AF-A0A3D4LKL3-F1
#
_entry.id   AF-A0A3D4LKL3-F1
#
_cell.length_a   1.000
_cell.length_b   1.000
_cell.length_c   1.000
_cell.angle_alpha   90.00
_cell.angle_beta   90.00
_cell.angle_gamma   90.00
#
_symmetry.space_group_name_H-M   'P 1'
#
loop_
_entity.id
_entity.type
_entity.pdbx_description
1 polymer ?
#
loop_
_entity_poly.entity_id
_entity_poly.type
_entity_poly.pdbx_seq_one_letter_code
_entity_poly.pdbx_strand_id
1 'polypeptide(L)'
;MTAFYNEFKSKNILKEYGLPTGEFALAKSKEEAVEIAEAYGYPLVMKIVSDQIIHKTEAKGIKLNVANKEEVEIYFDEIIQNGKEYNNEAVIDGIIISPMVAKGVEVIVGGLQDVQFGPVIMFGLGGVFVEIFKDVEFRMAPLTKQEAIALISSIKAYPMLTGFRGMEPVNIEALADVLVQTGNLINENRKIKEIDLNPVICFENKVQVLDASIGFKE
;
A
#
# COMPACT_ATOMS: atom_id res chain seq x y z
N MET A 1 21.91 -6.71 4.78
CA MET A 1 20.84 -5.86 5.33
C MET A 1 19.52 -6.29 4.68
N THR A 2 18.35 -5.74 5.03
CA THR A 2 17.15 -5.87 4.16
C THR A 2 17.06 -4.56 3.39
N ALA A 3 17.13 -4.62 2.07
CA ALA A 3 16.93 -3.47 1.20
C ALA A 3 15.46 -3.42 0.81
N PHE A 4 14.92 -2.22 0.57
CA PHE A 4 13.52 -2.01 0.21
C PHE A 4 13.42 -1.38 -1.18
N TYR A 5 12.41 -1.79 -1.93
CA TYR A 5 11.99 -1.05 -3.12
C TYR A 5 11.15 0.16 -2.70
N ASN A 6 11.37 1.31 -3.34
CA ASN A 6 10.45 2.43 -3.20
C ASN A 6 9.01 2.07 -3.63
N GLU A 7 8.06 2.90 -3.23
CA GLU A 7 6.62 2.65 -3.44
C GLU A 7 6.27 2.44 -4.92
N PHE A 8 6.87 3.23 -5.83
CA PHE A 8 6.58 3.11 -7.27
C PHE A 8 6.98 1.74 -7.81
N LYS A 9 8.18 1.27 -7.47
CA LYS A 9 8.65 -0.05 -7.89
C LYS A 9 7.84 -1.17 -7.23
N SER A 10 7.53 -1.04 -5.94
CA SER A 10 6.68 -1.99 -5.22
C SER A 10 5.31 -2.11 -5.88
N LYS A 11 4.59 -1.00 -6.13
CA LYS A 11 3.26 -1.02 -6.76
C LYS A 11 3.26 -1.58 -8.19
N ASN A 12 4.34 -1.39 -8.95
CA ASN A 12 4.48 -2.02 -10.28
C ASN A 12 4.60 -3.54 -10.18
N ILE A 13 5.41 -4.07 -9.26
CA ILE A 13 5.51 -5.53 -9.02
C ILE A 13 4.14 -6.10 -8.61
N LEU A 14 3.42 -5.41 -7.71
CA LEU A 14 2.09 -5.83 -7.30
C LEU A 14 1.11 -5.87 -8.49
N LYS A 15 1.17 -4.87 -9.38
CA LYS A 15 0.33 -4.80 -10.58
C LYS A 15 0.59 -5.97 -11.54
N GLU A 16 1.83 -6.40 -11.70
CA GLU A 16 2.20 -7.58 -12.50
C GLU A 16 1.59 -8.88 -11.92
N TYR A 17 1.41 -8.93 -10.60
CA TYR A 17 0.71 -10.02 -9.90
C TYR A 17 -0.83 -9.84 -9.85
N GLY A 18 -1.38 -8.84 -10.53
CA GLY A 18 -2.82 -8.59 -10.59
C GLY A 18 -3.42 -8.01 -9.31
N LEU A 19 -2.60 -7.49 -8.40
CA LEU A 19 -3.10 -6.83 -7.19
C LEU A 19 -3.70 -5.45 -7.52
N PRO A 20 -4.81 -5.06 -6.86
CA PRO A 20 -5.56 -3.86 -7.18
C PRO A 20 -4.90 -2.61 -6.58
N THR A 21 -3.83 -2.11 -7.19
CA THR A 21 -3.09 -0.93 -6.71
C THR A 21 -3.71 0.42 -7.10
N GLY A 22 -4.78 0.38 -7.90
CA GLY A 22 -5.42 1.56 -8.48
C GLY A 22 -4.58 2.24 -9.55
N GLU A 23 -5.02 3.43 -9.97
CA GLU A 23 -4.26 4.27 -10.88
C GLU A 23 -3.15 5.00 -10.11
N PHE A 24 -1.95 5.00 -10.69
CA PHE A 24 -0.81 5.77 -10.19
C PHE A 24 0.17 6.04 -11.33
N ALA A 25 0.85 7.18 -11.28
CA ALA A 25 1.92 7.51 -12.21
C ALA A 25 3.04 8.28 -11.48
N LEU A 26 4.25 8.24 -12.02
CA LEU A 26 5.41 8.94 -11.48
C LEU A 26 5.63 10.23 -12.29
N ALA A 27 5.58 11.37 -11.61
CA ALA A 27 5.96 12.66 -12.16
C ALA A 27 7.41 12.99 -11.77
N LYS A 28 8.25 13.28 -12.75
CA LYS A 28 9.65 13.69 -12.55
C LYS A 28 9.85 15.20 -12.63
N SER A 29 8.84 15.91 -13.12
CA SER A 29 8.79 17.37 -13.12
C SER A 29 7.42 17.86 -12.69
N LYS A 30 7.35 19.16 -12.39
CA LYS A 30 6.10 19.84 -12.04
C LYS A 30 5.11 19.82 -13.20
N GLU A 31 5.60 19.98 -14.43
CA GLU A 31 4.79 19.94 -15.64
C GLU A 31 4.17 18.55 -15.83
N GLU A 32 4.97 17.49 -15.70
CA GLU A 32 4.46 16.10 -15.72
C GLU A 32 3.43 15.86 -14.60
N ALA A 33 3.64 16.45 -13.42
CA ALA A 33 2.71 16.33 -12.30
C ALA A 33 1.34 16.94 -12.61
N VAL A 34 1.32 18.11 -13.25
CA VAL A 34 0.09 18.77 -13.70
C VAL A 34 -0.62 17.95 -14.79
N GLU A 35 0.12 17.44 -15.78
CA GLU A 35 -0.46 16.62 -16.85
C GLU A 35 -1.13 15.35 -16.29
N ILE A 36 -0.47 14.65 -15.38
CA ILE A 36 -1.03 13.48 -14.70
C ILE A 36 -2.25 13.87 -13.87
N ALA A 37 -2.18 14.99 -13.16
CA ALA A 37 -3.26 15.47 -12.32
C ALA A 37 -4.53 15.80 -13.12
N GLU A 38 -4.38 16.47 -14.27
CA GLU A 38 -5.48 16.78 -15.17
C GLU A 38 -6.09 15.51 -15.79
N ALA A 39 -5.27 14.48 -16.07
CA ALA A 39 -5.73 13.21 -16.62
C ALA A 39 -6.53 12.37 -15.60
N TYR A 40 -6.10 12.34 -14.34
CA TYR A 40 -6.77 11.59 -13.27
C TYR A 40 -7.96 12.33 -12.65
N GLY A 41 -7.94 13.66 -12.70
CA GLY A 41 -8.91 14.50 -11.99
C GLY A 41 -8.67 14.55 -10.49
N TYR A 42 -9.37 15.48 -9.84
CA TYR A 42 -9.18 15.82 -8.43
C TYR A 42 -10.30 15.23 -7.53
N PRO A 43 -10.05 14.99 -6.22
CA PRO A 43 -8.79 15.23 -5.52
C PRO A 43 -7.76 14.10 -5.67
N LEU A 44 -6.49 14.45 -5.48
CA LEU A 44 -5.33 13.58 -5.66
C LEU A 44 -4.53 13.37 -4.37
N VAL A 45 -3.63 12.40 -4.44
CA VAL A 45 -2.57 12.13 -3.47
C VAL A 45 -1.22 12.26 -4.20
N MET A 46 -0.28 12.98 -3.59
CA MET A 46 1.09 13.13 -4.06
C MET A 46 2.04 12.59 -2.99
N LYS A 47 2.94 11.67 -3.35
CA LYS A 47 3.95 11.14 -2.42
C LYS A 47 5.35 11.12 -3.02
N ILE A 48 6.36 11.45 -2.23
CA ILE A 48 7.77 11.37 -2.62
C ILE A 48 8.16 9.93 -2.95
N VAL A 49 8.99 9.77 -3.99
CA VAL A 49 9.61 8.49 -4.35
C VAL A 49 11.13 8.63 -4.23
N SER A 50 11.71 7.90 -3.29
CA SER A 50 13.15 7.83 -3.08
C SER A 50 13.49 6.56 -2.31
N ASP A 51 14.54 5.86 -2.73
CA ASP A 51 15.05 4.68 -2.03
C ASP A 51 15.62 5.03 -0.63
N GLN A 52 15.99 6.29 -0.39
CA GLN A 52 16.54 6.76 0.89
C GLN A 52 15.50 7.36 1.84
N ILE A 53 14.24 7.51 1.40
CA ILE A 53 13.15 8.12 2.18
C ILE A 53 11.99 7.11 2.29
N ILE A 54 12.16 6.14 3.19
CA ILE A 54 11.16 5.08 3.43
C ILE A 54 9.97 5.65 4.23
N HIS A 55 10.24 6.43 5.29
CA HIS A 55 9.22 7.03 6.16
C HIS A 55 8.71 8.38 5.62
N LYS A 56 7.97 8.33 4.50
CA LYS A 56 7.46 9.49 3.75
C LYS A 56 6.70 10.50 4.61
N THR A 57 5.92 10.04 5.60
CA THR A 57 5.17 10.91 6.52
C THR A 57 6.10 11.77 7.39
N GLU A 58 7.18 11.19 7.93
CA GLU A 58 8.16 11.91 8.76
C GLU A 58 8.92 12.95 7.93
N ALA A 59 9.23 12.59 6.69
CA ALA A 59 9.83 13.49 5.70
C ALA A 59 8.84 14.53 5.15
N LYS A 60 7.59 14.60 5.64
CA LYS A 60 6.52 15.45 5.09
C LYS A 60 6.38 15.34 3.57
N GLY A 61 6.69 14.17 3.04
CA GLY A 61 6.70 13.85 1.62
C GLY A 61 5.36 13.33 1.11
N ILE A 62 4.27 13.52 1.85
CA ILE A 62 2.91 13.11 1.45
C ILE A 62 1.99 14.33 1.51
N LYS A 63 1.22 14.54 0.45
CA LYS A 63 0.13 15.51 0.39
C LYS A 63 -1.14 14.78 -0.04
N LEU A 64 -2.19 14.92 0.75
CA LEU A 64 -3.50 14.30 0.54
C LEU A 64 -4.52 15.39 0.19
N ASN A 65 -5.61 15.00 -0.47
CA ASN A 65 -6.69 15.90 -0.88
C ASN A 65 -6.21 17.10 -1.72
N VAL A 66 -5.22 16.89 -2.58
CA VAL A 66 -4.76 17.92 -3.52
C VAL A 66 -5.89 18.22 -4.48
N ALA A 67 -6.42 19.44 -4.48
CA ALA A 67 -7.75 19.75 -5.01
C ALA A 67 -7.74 20.44 -6.37
N ASN A 68 -6.60 20.99 -6.80
CA ASN A 68 -6.49 21.79 -8.02
C ASN A 68 -5.03 21.82 -8.52
N LYS A 69 -4.84 22.44 -9.69
CA LYS A 69 -3.54 22.58 -10.35
C LYS A 69 -2.55 23.39 -9.52
N GLU A 70 -2.99 24.50 -8.93
CA GLU A 70 -2.14 25.38 -8.14
C GLU A 70 -1.54 24.65 -6.94
N GLU A 71 -2.34 23.83 -6.26
CA GLU A 71 -1.87 22.96 -5.18
C GLU A 71 -0.89 21.90 -5.66
N VAL A 72 -1.09 21.30 -6.84
CA VAL A 72 -0.12 20.35 -7.43
C VAL A 72 1.24 21.01 -7.61
N GLU A 73 1.27 22.21 -8.18
CA GLU A 73 2.51 22.95 -8.43
C GLU A 73 3.26 23.31 -7.14
N ILE A 74 2.52 23.80 -6.13
CA ILE A 74 3.08 24.15 -4.81
C ILE A 74 3.59 22.89 -4.10
N TYR A 75 2.76 21.86 -4.04
CA TYR A 75 3.09 20.64 -3.32
C TYR A 75 4.20 19.84 -3.98
N PHE A 76 4.38 19.94 -5.29
CA PHE A 76 5.54 19.36 -5.96
C PHE A 76 6.84 19.90 -5.36
N ASP A 77 7.01 21.23 -5.33
CA ASP A 77 8.22 21.85 -4.79
C ASP A 77 8.39 21.58 -3.29
N GLU A 78 7.31 21.69 -2.51
CA GLU A 78 7.36 21.44 -1.07
C GLU A 78 7.79 20.01 -0.75
N ILE A 79 7.27 19.01 -1.46
CA ILE A 79 7.62 17.61 -1.24
C ILE A 79 9.10 17.37 -1.54
N ILE A 80 9.62 17.90 -2.66
CA ILE A 80 11.03 17.77 -3.03
C ILE A 80 11.92 18.44 -1.97
N GLN A 81 11.56 19.65 -1.55
CA GLN A 81 12.31 20.41 -0.53
C GLN A 81 12.32 19.66 0.81
N ASN A 82 11.16 19.21 1.29
CA ASN A 82 11.07 18.48 2.55
C ASN A 82 11.90 17.17 2.52
N GLY A 83 11.90 16.47 1.38
CA GLY A 83 12.72 15.27 1.20
C GLY A 83 14.21 15.56 1.34
N LYS A 84 14.69 16.65 0.74
CA LYS A 84 16.09 17.08 0.85
C LYS A 84 16.46 17.60 2.23
N GLU A 85 15.54 18.21 2.96
CA GLU A 85 15.75 18.60 4.35
C GLU A 85 15.80 17.40 5.29
N TYR A 86 14.98 16.38 5.04
CA TYR A 86 14.98 15.14 5.80
C TYR A 86 16.26 14.32 5.56
N ASN A 87 16.70 14.24 4.30
CA ASN A 87 17.95 13.59 3.92
C ASN A 87 18.57 14.32 2.71
N ASN A 88 19.66 15.06 2.97
CA ASN A 88 20.36 15.86 1.97
C ASN A 88 21.01 15.03 0.85
N GLU A 89 21.36 13.78 1.14
CA GLU A 89 21.95 12.83 0.19
C GLU A 89 20.89 12.02 -0.58
N ALA A 90 19.61 12.13 -0.23
CA ALA A 90 18.55 11.37 -0.88
C ALA A 90 18.45 11.69 -2.37
N VAL A 91 18.41 10.65 -3.21
CA VAL A 91 18.07 10.77 -4.61
C VAL A 91 16.56 10.67 -4.72
N ILE A 92 15.92 11.72 -5.24
CA ILE A 92 14.47 11.76 -5.39
C ILE A 92 14.16 11.41 -6.85
N ASP A 93 13.50 10.27 -7.04
CA ASP A 93 13.15 9.74 -8.37
C ASP A 93 11.97 10.50 -8.99
N GLY A 94 11.15 11.14 -8.15
CA GLY A 94 9.98 11.93 -8.52
C GLY A 94 8.90 11.91 -7.44
N ILE A 95 7.68 12.18 -7.86
CA ILE A 95 6.48 12.16 -7.01
C ILE A 95 5.45 11.22 -7.65
N ILE A 96 5.00 10.22 -6.90
CA ILE A 96 3.89 9.39 -7.31
C ILE A 96 2.59 10.15 -7.11
N ILE A 97 1.75 10.18 -8.15
CA ILE A 97 0.44 10.82 -8.16
C ILE A 97 -0.61 9.74 -8.36
N SER A 98 -1.68 9.79 -7.57
CA SER A 98 -2.80 8.84 -7.65
C SER A 98 -4.11 9.51 -7.22
N PRO A 99 -5.27 9.05 -7.71
CA PRO A 99 -6.57 9.50 -7.23
C PRO A 99 -6.73 9.31 -5.73
N MET A 100 -7.37 10.27 -5.06
CA MET A 100 -7.77 10.11 -3.66
C MET A 100 -8.86 9.06 -3.55
N VAL A 101 -8.63 8.07 -2.68
CA VAL A 101 -9.59 6.99 -2.44
C VAL A 101 -10.51 7.38 -1.28
N ALA A 102 -11.80 7.10 -1.42
CA ALA A 102 -12.78 7.33 -0.37
C ALA A 102 -12.45 6.52 0.90
N LYS A 103 -12.99 6.95 2.04
CA LYS A 103 -12.86 6.18 3.28
C LYS A 103 -13.59 4.84 3.14
N GLY A 104 -12.94 3.77 3.57
CA GLY A 104 -13.48 2.41 3.64
C GLY A 104 -12.92 1.70 4.86
N VAL A 105 -13.11 0.38 4.94
CA VAL A 105 -12.51 -0.41 6.02
C VAL A 105 -11.04 -0.66 5.69
N GLU A 106 -10.14 -0.18 6.54
CA GLU A 106 -8.70 -0.36 6.37
C GLU A 106 -8.26 -1.72 6.93
N VAL A 107 -7.47 -2.46 6.15
CA VAL A 107 -6.82 -3.71 6.55
C VAL A 107 -5.35 -3.66 6.20
N ILE A 108 -4.58 -4.57 6.80
CA ILE A 108 -3.16 -4.77 6.50
C ILE A 108 -2.98 -6.19 6.01
N VAL A 109 -2.21 -6.32 4.92
CA VAL A 109 -1.78 -7.61 4.38
C VAL A 109 -0.27 -7.62 4.35
N GLY A 110 0.32 -8.57 5.08
CA GLY A 110 1.76 -8.78 5.11
C GLY A 110 2.16 -10.11 4.47
N GLY A 111 3.35 -10.15 3.89
CA GLY A 111 4.04 -11.39 3.53
C GLY A 111 5.42 -11.41 4.18
N LEU A 112 5.83 -12.56 4.71
CA LEU A 112 7.16 -12.75 5.31
C LEU A 112 7.76 -14.08 4.86
N GLN A 113 9.03 -14.08 4.51
CA GLN A 113 9.84 -15.28 4.32
C GLN A 113 10.41 -15.70 5.68
N ASP A 114 9.60 -16.42 6.46
CA ASP A 114 9.98 -16.93 7.78
C ASP A 114 11.08 -18.00 7.68
N VAL A 115 11.97 -18.03 8.67
CA VAL A 115 13.14 -18.92 8.70
C VAL A 115 12.75 -20.37 8.93
N GLN A 116 11.68 -20.63 9.70
CA GLN A 116 11.24 -21.97 10.06
C GLN A 116 10.13 -22.46 9.13
N PHE A 117 9.18 -21.60 8.79
CA PHE A 117 7.97 -21.97 8.06
C PHE A 117 8.00 -21.64 6.57
N GLY A 118 9.02 -20.91 6.10
CA GLY A 118 9.06 -20.43 4.73
C GLY A 118 8.08 -19.26 4.51
N PRO A 119 7.43 -19.14 3.35
CA PRO A 119 6.58 -18.00 3.06
C PRO A 119 5.29 -18.04 3.90
N VAL A 120 4.99 -16.93 4.57
CA VAL A 120 3.85 -16.75 5.47
C VAL A 120 3.12 -15.47 5.09
N ILE A 121 1.79 -15.50 5.12
CA ILE A 121 0.91 -14.34 4.98
C ILE A 121 0.34 -13.96 6.34
N MET A 122 0.31 -12.66 6.58
CA MET A 122 -0.31 -12.00 7.71
C MET A 122 -1.54 -11.22 7.25
N PHE A 123 -2.61 -11.27 8.02
CA PHE A 123 -3.79 -10.44 7.81
C PHE A 123 -4.26 -9.82 9.13
N GLY A 124 -4.71 -8.57 9.09
CA GLY A 124 -5.30 -7.90 10.25
C GLY A 124 -6.07 -6.63 9.88
N LEU A 125 -6.80 -6.09 10.85
CA LEU A 125 -7.45 -4.78 10.69
C LEU A 125 -6.38 -3.68 10.72
N GLY A 126 -6.49 -2.69 9.85
CA GLY A 126 -5.56 -1.58 9.71
C GLY A 126 -5.87 -0.37 10.61
N GLY A 127 -5.13 0.70 10.38
CA GLY A 127 -5.21 1.93 11.16
C GLY A 127 -4.73 1.78 12.61
N VAL A 128 -5.15 2.70 13.48
CA VAL A 128 -4.75 2.73 14.91
C VAL A 128 -5.06 1.43 15.68
N PHE A 129 -5.94 0.59 15.15
CA PHE A 129 -6.34 -0.66 15.79
C PHE A 129 -5.24 -1.72 15.75
N VAL A 130 -4.40 -1.78 14.72
CA VAL A 130 -3.31 -2.78 14.67
C VAL A 130 -2.26 -2.53 15.75
N GLU A 131 -1.90 -1.27 15.97
CA GLU A 131 -0.85 -0.88 16.92
C GLU A 131 -1.25 -1.17 18.36
N ILE A 132 -2.54 -1.00 18.66
CA ILE A 132 -3.10 -1.15 20.00
C ILE A 132 -3.51 -2.60 20.29
N PHE A 133 -4.23 -3.24 19.37
CA PHE A 133 -4.86 -4.54 19.63
C PHE A 133 -4.05 -5.74 19.14
N LYS A 134 -3.09 -5.53 18.23
CA LYS A 134 -2.28 -6.59 17.62
C LYS A 134 -3.13 -7.77 17.11
N ASP A 135 -4.30 -7.45 16.56
CA ASP A 135 -5.26 -8.43 16.03
C ASP A 135 -4.86 -8.82 14.61
N VAL A 136 -3.86 -9.69 14.54
CA VAL A 136 -3.31 -10.23 13.30
C VAL A 136 -3.28 -11.75 13.36
N GLU A 137 -3.53 -12.37 12.22
CA GLU A 137 -3.52 -13.82 12.06
C GLU A 137 -2.58 -14.19 10.91
N PHE A 138 -2.03 -15.41 10.97
CA PHE A 138 -1.01 -15.89 10.03
C PHE A 138 -1.39 -17.22 9.39
N ARG A 139 -0.95 -17.42 8.14
CA ARG A 139 -1.04 -18.70 7.42
C ARG A 139 0.17 -18.88 6.50
N MET A 140 0.60 -20.12 6.32
CA MET A 140 1.65 -20.44 5.33
C MET A 140 1.12 -20.18 3.92
N ALA A 141 1.98 -19.69 3.04
CA ALA A 141 1.74 -19.53 1.61
C ALA A 141 2.38 -20.69 0.82
N PRO A 142 1.91 -20.96 -0.42
CA PRO A 142 0.76 -20.34 -1.09
C PRO A 142 -0.57 -20.73 -0.42
N LEU A 143 -1.59 -19.88 -0.58
CA LEU A 143 -2.93 -20.13 -0.03
C LEU A 143 -3.93 -20.40 -1.14
N THR A 144 -4.86 -21.30 -0.88
CA THR A 144 -6.13 -21.36 -1.61
C THR A 144 -7.04 -20.21 -1.20
N LYS A 145 -8.02 -19.89 -2.06
CA LYS A 145 -9.02 -18.87 -1.74
C LYS A 145 -9.82 -19.19 -0.47
N GLN A 146 -10.13 -20.46 -0.23
CA GLN A 146 -10.83 -20.90 0.99
C GLN A 146 -10.00 -20.66 2.25
N GLU A 147 -8.69 -20.93 2.21
CA GLU A 147 -7.78 -20.65 3.32
C GLU A 147 -7.64 -19.16 3.59
N ALA A 148 -7.61 -18.34 2.52
CA ALA A 148 -7.60 -16.88 2.65
C ALA A 148 -8.90 -16.35 3.29
N ILE A 149 -10.08 -16.85 2.90
CA ILE A 149 -11.35 -16.49 3.55
C ILE A 149 -11.35 -16.93 5.03
N ALA A 150 -10.86 -18.14 5.32
CA ALA A 150 -10.76 -18.63 6.69
C ALA A 150 -9.83 -17.74 7.53
N LEU A 151 -8.70 -17.29 6.98
CA LEU A 151 -7.79 -16.33 7.61
C LEU A 151 -8.46 -14.98 7.87
N ILE A 152 -9.24 -14.45 6.91
CA ILE A 152 -9.99 -13.20 7.11
C ILE A 152 -10.99 -13.34 8.26
N SER A 153 -11.66 -14.49 8.36
CA SER A 153 -12.66 -14.74 9.41
C SER A 153 -12.08 -15.02 10.80
N SER A 154 -10.77 -15.27 10.92
CA SER A 154 -10.15 -15.64 12.20
C SER A 154 -9.73 -14.46 13.07
N ILE A 155 -9.63 -13.24 12.52
CA ILE A 155 -9.31 -12.06 13.33
C ILE A 155 -10.50 -11.70 14.24
N LYS A 156 -10.23 -11.19 15.44
CA LYS A 156 -11.29 -10.83 16.41
C LYS A 156 -12.17 -9.71 15.87
N ALA A 157 -11.60 -8.82 15.06
CA ALA A 157 -12.29 -7.71 14.44
C ALA A 157 -13.06 -8.08 13.16
N TYR A 158 -13.20 -9.37 12.81
CA TYR A 158 -13.98 -9.81 11.65
C TYR A 158 -15.39 -9.18 11.54
N PRO A 159 -16.14 -8.94 12.63
CA PRO A 159 -17.42 -8.23 12.55
C PRO A 159 -17.37 -6.83 11.91
N MET A 160 -16.21 -6.17 11.89
CA MET A 160 -16.03 -4.90 11.18
C MET A 160 -16.06 -5.06 9.65
N LEU A 161 -15.71 -6.25 9.15
CA LEU A 161 -15.68 -6.58 7.73
C LEU A 161 -17.06 -7.00 7.21
N THR A 162 -17.95 -7.46 8.08
CA THR A 162 -19.31 -7.93 7.70
C THR A 162 -20.40 -6.88 7.89
N GLY A 163 -20.00 -5.62 8.18
CA GLY A 163 -20.88 -4.48 8.36
C GLY A 163 -21.11 -4.14 9.83
N PHE A 164 -20.77 -2.91 10.21
CA PHE A 164 -20.91 -2.41 11.58
C PHE A 164 -21.37 -0.95 11.59
N ARG A 165 -22.44 -0.64 12.35
CA ARG A 165 -22.98 0.72 12.56
C ARG A 165 -23.15 1.55 11.27
N GLY A 166 -23.82 0.97 10.26
CA GLY A 166 -24.10 1.67 9.01
C GLY A 166 -22.94 1.68 8.01
N MET A 167 -21.83 0.99 8.30
CA MET A 167 -20.85 0.62 7.28
C MET A 167 -21.34 -0.60 6.51
N GLU A 168 -21.24 -0.53 5.19
CA GLU A 168 -21.49 -1.67 4.30
C GLU A 168 -20.46 -2.79 4.55
N PRO A 169 -20.83 -4.06 4.33
CA PRO A 169 -19.88 -5.16 4.37
C PRO A 169 -18.79 -4.97 3.31
N VAL A 170 -17.61 -5.54 3.54
CA VAL A 170 -16.52 -5.52 2.56
C VAL A 170 -16.65 -6.69 1.58
N ASN A 171 -16.04 -6.54 0.40
CA ASN A 171 -15.89 -7.62 -0.56
C ASN A 171 -14.83 -8.64 -0.07
N ILE A 172 -15.27 -9.61 0.73
CA ILE A 172 -14.41 -10.67 1.30
C ILE A 172 -13.73 -11.50 0.19
N GLU A 173 -14.43 -11.75 -0.91
CA GLU A 173 -13.89 -12.53 -2.03
C GLU A 173 -12.72 -11.80 -2.70
N ALA A 174 -12.85 -10.49 -2.96
CA ALA A 174 -11.78 -9.68 -3.53
C ALA A 174 -10.60 -9.51 -2.54
N LEU A 175 -10.88 -9.42 -1.24
CA LEU A 175 -9.84 -9.37 -0.22
C LEU A 175 -9.07 -10.70 -0.11
N ALA A 176 -9.79 -11.83 -0.25
CA ALA A 176 -9.17 -13.14 -0.31
C ALA A 176 -8.26 -13.29 -1.54
N ASP A 177 -8.67 -12.74 -2.69
CA ASP A 177 -7.82 -12.71 -3.89
C ASP A 177 -6.52 -11.90 -3.65
N VAL A 178 -6.58 -10.79 -2.91
CA VAL A 178 -5.38 -10.03 -2.50
C VAL A 178 -4.43 -10.87 -1.65
N LEU A 179 -4.94 -11.61 -0.66
CA LEU A 179 -4.12 -12.51 0.17
C LEU A 179 -3.48 -13.63 -0.64
N VAL A 180 -4.24 -14.25 -1.55
CA VAL A 180 -3.74 -15.32 -2.43
C VAL A 180 -2.63 -14.80 -3.34
N GLN A 181 -2.83 -13.66 -4.01
CA GLN A 181 -1.81 -13.12 -4.92
C GLN A 181 -0.57 -12.63 -4.17
N THR A 182 -0.72 -12.07 -2.97
CA THR A 182 0.42 -11.74 -2.11
C THR A 182 1.18 -13.00 -1.69
N GLY A 183 0.47 -14.08 -1.36
CA GLY A 183 1.02 -15.41 -1.06
C GLY A 183 1.80 -16.00 -2.23
N ASN A 184 1.26 -15.91 -3.45
CA ASN A 184 1.93 -16.36 -4.67
C ASN A 184 3.20 -15.55 -4.92
N LEU A 185 3.12 -14.22 -4.84
CA LEU A 185 4.25 -13.31 -5.03
C LEU A 185 5.42 -13.66 -4.12
N ILE A 186 5.20 -13.79 -2.81
CA ILE A 186 6.30 -14.11 -1.89
C ILE A 186 6.80 -15.55 -2.04
N ASN A 187 5.90 -16.50 -2.31
CA ASN A 187 6.28 -17.91 -2.47
C ASN A 187 7.14 -18.16 -3.72
N GLU A 188 6.81 -17.49 -4.83
CA GLU A 188 7.52 -17.62 -6.11
C GLU A 188 8.87 -16.86 -6.11
N ASN A 189 8.99 -15.81 -5.30
CA ASN A 189 10.15 -14.92 -5.29
C ASN A 189 10.95 -15.01 -3.98
N ARG A 190 11.76 -16.05 -3.80
CA ARG A 190 12.57 -16.30 -2.59
C ARG A 190 13.57 -15.19 -2.20
N LYS A 191 13.81 -14.23 -3.08
CA LYS A 191 14.62 -13.03 -2.80
C LYS A 191 13.83 -12.00 -1.99
N ILE A 192 12.51 -11.95 -2.15
CA ILE A 192 11.64 -11.13 -1.31
C ILE A 192 11.68 -11.71 0.10
N LYS A 193 12.01 -10.86 1.06
CA LYS A 193 11.98 -11.16 2.49
C LYS A 193 10.63 -10.82 3.08
N GLU A 194 10.08 -9.68 2.68
CA GLU A 194 8.84 -9.18 3.24
C GLU A 194 8.09 -8.33 2.23
N ILE A 195 6.77 -8.31 2.40
CA ILE A 195 5.81 -7.48 1.68
C ILE A 195 4.91 -6.86 2.74
N ASP A 196 4.73 -5.55 2.69
CA ASP A 196 3.79 -4.83 3.54
C ASP A 196 2.83 -4.05 2.64
N LEU A 197 1.54 -4.41 2.71
CA LEU A 197 0.46 -3.71 2.03
C LEU A 197 -0.34 -2.97 3.10
N ASN A 198 -0.03 -1.69 3.28
CA ASN A 198 -0.58 -0.89 4.37
C ASN A 198 -0.68 0.60 3.99
N PRO A 199 -1.89 1.14 3.76
CA PRO A 199 -3.19 0.50 3.95
C PRO A 199 -3.71 -0.22 2.69
N VAL A 200 -4.51 -1.26 2.92
CA VAL A 200 -5.44 -1.81 1.93
C VAL A 200 -6.85 -1.37 2.32
N ILE A 201 -7.57 -0.68 1.42
CA ILE A 201 -8.92 -0.19 1.67
C ILE A 201 -9.93 -1.14 1.04
N CYS A 202 -10.90 -1.56 1.84
CA CYS A 202 -11.95 -2.47 1.44
C CYS A 202 -13.32 -1.76 1.40
N PHE A 203 -14.07 -2.03 0.34
CA PHE A 203 -15.44 -1.58 0.09
C PHE A 203 -16.33 -2.78 -0.23
N GLU A 204 -17.64 -2.57 -0.31
CA GLU A 204 -18.61 -3.61 -0.70
C GLU A 204 -18.33 -4.20 -2.09
N ASN A 205 -17.84 -3.38 -3.02
CA ASN A 205 -17.69 -3.77 -4.42
C ASN A 205 -16.23 -3.92 -4.87
N LYS A 206 -15.24 -3.43 -4.09
CA LYS A 206 -13.83 -3.47 -4.48
C LYS A 206 -12.88 -3.46 -3.28
N VAL A 207 -11.63 -3.81 -3.55
CA VAL A 207 -10.49 -3.69 -2.64
C VAL A 207 -9.39 -2.94 -3.37
N GLN A 208 -8.64 -2.08 -2.67
CA GLN A 208 -7.55 -1.31 -3.27
C GLN A 208 -6.35 -1.17 -2.33
N VAL A 209 -5.15 -1.49 -2.82
CA VAL A 209 -3.88 -1.33 -2.12
C VAL A 209 -3.37 0.10 -2.35
N LEU A 210 -3.30 0.91 -1.30
CA LEU A 210 -2.92 2.33 -1.44
C LEU A 210 -1.42 2.56 -1.35
N ASP A 211 -0.75 1.81 -0.49
CA ASP A 211 0.69 1.88 -0.26
C ASP A 211 1.25 0.47 -0.11
N ALA A 212 2.52 0.32 -0.49
CA ALA A 212 3.20 -0.95 -0.53
C ALA A 212 4.70 -0.79 -0.33
N SER A 213 5.28 -1.69 0.45
CA SER A 213 6.72 -1.85 0.62
C SER A 213 7.11 -3.31 0.38
N ILE A 214 8.20 -3.53 -0.37
CA ILE A 214 8.75 -4.86 -0.62
C ILE A 214 10.22 -4.85 -0.20
N GLY A 215 10.54 -5.65 0.82
CA GLY A 215 11.90 -5.88 1.29
C GLY A 215 12.52 -7.11 0.63
N PHE A 216 13.80 -7.05 0.26
CA PHE A 216 14.51 -8.13 -0.42
C PHE A 216 15.93 -8.39 0.14
N LYS A 217 16.44 -9.59 -0.14
CA LYS A 217 17.85 -9.97 0.05
C LYS A 217 18.69 -9.33 -1.04
N GLU A 218 19.74 -8.61 -0.63
CA GLU A 218 20.86 -8.28 -1.52
C GLU A 218 21.50 -9.54 -2.10
#